data_AF-A0A257NM85-F1
#
_entry.id   AF-A0A257NM85-F1
#
_cell.length_a   1.000
_cell.length_b   1.000
_cell.length_c   1.000
_cell.angle_alpha   90.00
_cell.angle_beta   90.00
_cell.angle_gamma   90.00
#
_symmetry.space_group_name_H-M   'P 1'
#
loop_
_entity.id
_entity.type
_entity.pdbx_description
1 polymer ?
#
loop_
_entity_poly.entity_id
_entity_poly.type
_entity_poly.pdbx_seq_one_letter_code
_entity_poly.pdbx_strand_id
1 'polypeptide(L)'
;SAHLITRLLSIGGQYGHWRDYARPRRAQLFLKWHIAMPLATSLFGYFPGRKFGWLEDLPAGVAHEWSFRRARLEQSHPPAERAGVRQRFASFRAPILAITATDDEFATQPALRRALAYYHNAPAAAVMLTPEDLGFANIGHFGLFHARHRDGFWPATLRWLLAEENPWPERLFALG
;
A
#
# COMPACT_ATOMS: atom_id res chain seq x y z
N SER A 1 -17.27 -12.76 -7.42
CA SER A 1 -17.42 -12.04 -6.14
C SER A 1 -17.09 -10.55 -6.20
N ALA A 2 -16.20 -10.07 -7.08
CA ALA A 2 -15.89 -8.62 -7.16
C ALA A 2 -17.11 -7.73 -7.40
N HIS A 3 -18.13 -8.22 -8.10
CA HIS A 3 -19.41 -7.52 -8.33
C HIS A 3 -20.28 -7.36 -7.07
N LEU A 4 -19.96 -8.05 -5.96
CA LEU A 4 -20.67 -7.91 -4.68
C LEU A 4 -20.10 -6.77 -3.82
N ILE A 5 -18.94 -6.23 -4.20
CA ILE A 5 -18.30 -5.14 -3.47
C ILE A 5 -18.89 -3.83 -3.98
N THR A 6 -19.53 -3.06 -3.10
CA THR A 6 -20.11 -1.75 -3.45
C THR A 6 -19.07 -0.63 -3.44
N ARG A 7 -18.06 -0.70 -2.54
CA ARG A 7 -16.98 0.28 -2.39
C ARG A 7 -15.72 -0.35 -1.82
N LEU A 8 -14.55 0.18 -2.16
CA LEU A 8 -13.25 -0.22 -1.62
C LEU A 8 -12.55 0.99 -0.98
N LEU A 9 -12.39 0.94 0.34
CA LEU A 9 -11.53 1.85 1.06
C LEU A 9 -10.14 1.22 1.19
N SER A 10 -9.11 1.91 0.72
CA SER A 10 -7.71 1.47 0.84
C SER A 10 -6.95 2.47 1.69
N ILE A 11 -6.44 2.04 2.86
CA ILE A 11 -5.67 2.91 3.77
C ILE A 11 -4.23 2.40 3.78
N GLY A 12 -3.30 3.25 3.34
CA GLY A 12 -1.90 2.87 3.19
C GLY A 12 -1.75 1.64 2.30
N GLY A 13 -2.61 1.47 1.29
CA GLY A 13 -2.57 0.34 0.37
C GLY A 13 -1.78 0.69 -0.88
N GLN A 14 -0.60 0.08 -1.01
CA GLN A 14 0.36 0.36 -2.07
C GLN A 14 0.84 -0.89 -2.78
N TYR A 15 1.40 -0.70 -3.97
CA TYR A 15 2.26 -1.71 -4.58
C TYR A 15 3.70 -1.49 -4.13
N GLY A 16 4.25 -2.46 -3.39
CA GLY A 16 5.63 -2.40 -2.88
C GLY A 16 6.67 -2.55 -3.98
N HIS A 17 7.13 -1.44 -4.55
CA HIS A 17 8.29 -1.38 -5.43
C HIS A 17 9.28 -0.33 -4.90
N TRP A 18 10.55 -0.71 -4.73
CA TRP A 18 11.54 0.09 -4.01
C TRP A 18 11.78 1.50 -4.59
N ARG A 19 11.59 1.67 -5.91
CA ARG A 19 11.73 2.99 -6.56
C ARG A 19 10.65 3.98 -6.12
N ASP A 20 9.56 3.47 -5.56
CA ASP A 20 8.43 4.27 -5.10
C ASP A 20 8.54 4.61 -3.60
N TYR A 21 9.50 4.07 -2.86
CA TYR A 21 9.76 4.53 -1.48
C TYR A 21 10.05 6.04 -1.43
N ALA A 22 9.72 6.65 -0.29
CA ALA A 22 9.99 8.06 -0.02
C ALA A 22 11.48 8.36 -0.23
N ARG A 23 11.78 9.43 -0.99
CA ARG A 23 13.15 9.75 -1.43
C ARG A 23 14.18 9.76 -0.29
N PRO A 24 13.91 10.36 0.89
CA PRO A 24 14.88 10.41 1.97
C PRO A 24 15.25 9.04 2.55
N ARG A 25 14.34 8.06 2.43
CA ARG A 25 14.47 6.73 3.05
C ARG A 25 14.74 5.61 2.06
N ARG A 26 14.60 5.89 0.76
CA ARG A 26 14.68 4.90 -0.31
C ARG A 26 15.95 4.05 -0.26
N ALA A 27 17.11 4.68 -0.11
CA ALA A 27 18.38 3.94 -0.06
C ALA A 27 18.45 3.02 1.15
N GLN A 28 18.08 3.52 2.34
CA GLN A 28 18.02 2.73 3.57
C GLN A 28 17.06 1.54 3.45
N LEU A 29 15.84 1.78 2.96
CA LEU A 29 14.84 0.74 2.77
C LEU A 29 15.26 -0.26 1.68
N PHE A 30 15.95 0.20 0.64
CA PHE A 30 16.52 -0.69 -0.38
C PHE A 30 17.55 -1.64 0.22
N LEU A 31 18.54 -1.10 0.95
CA LEU A 31 19.55 -1.92 1.63
C LEU A 31 18.90 -2.91 2.60
N LYS A 32 17.91 -2.46 3.37
CA LYS A 32 17.17 -3.28 4.34
C LYS A 32 16.45 -4.46 3.68
N TRP A 33 15.61 -4.19 2.67
CA TRP A 33 14.68 -5.19 2.13
C TRP A 33 15.21 -5.96 0.93
N HIS A 34 16.15 -5.39 0.17
CA HIS A 34 16.65 -5.97 -1.08
C HIS A 34 18.10 -6.45 -0.99
N ILE A 35 18.78 -6.20 0.13
CA ILE A 35 20.13 -6.73 0.39
C ILE A 35 20.18 -7.51 1.71
N ALA A 36 19.88 -6.88 2.85
CA ALA A 36 20.02 -7.53 4.14
C ALA A 36 19.03 -8.69 4.33
N MET A 37 17.76 -8.50 3.98
CA MET A 37 16.74 -9.55 4.04
C MET A 37 17.10 -10.81 3.23
N PRO A 38 17.44 -10.75 1.92
CA PRO A 38 17.76 -11.96 1.17
C PRO A 38 19.07 -12.62 1.62
N LEU A 39 20.07 -11.84 2.06
CA LEU A 39 21.31 -12.39 2.61
C LEU A 39 21.06 -13.16 3.92
N ALA A 40 20.31 -12.56 4.85
CA ALA A 40 19.91 -13.24 6.08
C ALA A 40 19.06 -14.48 5.78
N THR A 41 18.11 -14.38 4.85
CA THR A 41 17.27 -15.51 4.44
C THR A 41 18.10 -16.67 3.90
N SER A 42 19.12 -16.38 3.09
CA SER A 42 20.03 -17.39 2.54
C SER A 42 20.89 -18.04 3.62
N LEU A 43 21.28 -17.30 4.66
CA LEU A 43 22.12 -17.81 5.75
C LEU A 43 21.33 -18.68 6.74
N PHE A 44 20.09 -18.29 7.07
CA PHE A 44 19.30 -18.96 8.11
C PHE A 44 18.26 -19.94 7.56
N GLY A 45 18.00 -19.95 6.25
CA GLY A 45 16.91 -20.73 5.62
C GLY A 45 15.52 -20.11 5.81
N TYR A 46 15.43 -18.99 6.50
CA TYR A 46 14.25 -18.16 6.73
C TYR A 46 14.71 -16.73 7.06
N PHE A 47 13.83 -15.73 7.03
CA PHE A 47 14.20 -14.39 7.46
C PHE A 47 13.91 -14.21 8.96
N PRO A 48 14.94 -14.04 9.82
CA PRO A 48 14.75 -13.90 11.26
C PRO A 48 14.41 -12.46 11.66
N GLY A 49 13.30 -11.94 11.14
CA GLY A 49 12.87 -10.57 11.35
C GLY A 49 12.77 -10.15 12.81
N ARG A 50 12.35 -11.07 13.70
CA ARG A 50 12.19 -10.79 15.14
C ARG A 50 13.52 -10.48 15.79
N LYS A 51 14.59 -11.20 15.40
CA LYS A 51 15.94 -10.99 15.93
C LYS A 51 16.50 -9.62 15.54
N PHE A 52 16.09 -9.09 14.39
CA PHE A 52 16.48 -7.75 13.94
C PHE A 52 15.55 -6.64 14.43
N GLY A 53 14.43 -6.97 15.08
CA GLY A 53 13.41 -6.01 15.49
C GLY A 53 12.74 -5.31 14.29
N TRP A 54 12.69 -5.97 13.13
CA TRP A 54 12.16 -5.35 11.89
C TRP A 54 10.71 -5.73 11.61
N LEU A 55 10.38 -7.02 11.72
CA LEU A 55 9.08 -7.62 11.49
C LEU A 55 9.07 -9.05 12.04
N GLU A 56 7.97 -9.79 11.92
CA GLU A 56 7.89 -11.20 12.32
C GLU A 56 8.78 -12.10 11.46
N ASP A 57 9.13 -13.29 11.93
CA ASP A 57 9.94 -14.21 11.11
C ASP A 57 9.19 -14.60 9.83
N LEU A 58 9.86 -14.57 8.68
CA LEU A 58 9.25 -14.89 7.39
C LEU A 58 9.80 -16.18 6.80
N PRO A 59 8.95 -17.04 6.23
CA PRO A 59 9.41 -18.12 5.37
C PRO A 59 10.26 -17.58 4.21
N ALA A 60 11.26 -18.35 3.79
CA ALA A 60 12.19 -17.92 2.74
C ALA A 60 11.49 -17.50 1.44
N GLY A 61 10.43 -18.21 1.04
CA GLY A 61 9.65 -17.87 -0.15
C GLY A 61 9.01 -16.47 -0.05
N VAL A 62 8.45 -16.11 1.10
CA VAL A 62 7.81 -14.81 1.34
C VAL A 62 8.87 -13.70 1.36
N ALA A 63 9.99 -13.93 2.05
CA ALA A 63 11.10 -12.97 2.08
C ALA A 63 11.67 -12.72 0.67
N HIS A 64 11.92 -13.78 -0.11
CA HIS A 64 12.41 -13.64 -1.48
C HIS A 64 11.39 -12.98 -2.41
N GLU A 65 10.10 -13.30 -2.30
CA GLU A 65 9.07 -12.64 -3.08
C GLU A 65 9.06 -11.13 -2.83
N TRP A 66 9.19 -10.71 -1.56
CA TRP A 66 9.33 -9.30 -1.20
C TRP A 66 10.62 -8.70 -1.78
N SER A 67 11.77 -9.30 -1.50
CA SER A 67 13.09 -8.78 -1.88
C SER A 67 13.30 -8.72 -3.39
N PHE A 68 12.63 -9.56 -4.17
CA PHE A 68 12.84 -9.64 -5.62
C PHE A 68 11.60 -9.27 -6.42
N ARG A 69 10.59 -8.67 -5.78
CA ARG A 69 9.36 -8.23 -6.43
C ARG A 69 9.66 -7.30 -7.61
N ARG A 70 9.11 -7.64 -8.77
CA ARG A 70 9.26 -6.84 -10.00
C ARG A 70 8.38 -5.60 -9.95
N ALA A 71 8.66 -4.64 -10.84
CA ALA A 71 7.92 -3.37 -10.91
C ALA A 71 6.45 -3.53 -11.35
N ARG A 72 6.08 -4.67 -11.93
CA ARG A 72 4.73 -5.02 -12.38
C ARG A 72 4.30 -6.33 -11.74
N LEU A 73 3.13 -6.33 -11.11
CA LEU A 73 2.56 -7.45 -10.37
C LEU A 73 2.55 -8.73 -11.18
N GLU A 74 2.04 -8.68 -12.40
CA GLU A 74 1.88 -9.84 -13.26
C GLU A 74 3.22 -10.48 -13.64
N GLN A 75 4.34 -9.76 -13.54
CA GLN A 75 5.65 -10.35 -13.81
C GLN A 75 6.15 -11.25 -12.68
N SER A 76 5.52 -11.18 -11.50
CA SER A 76 5.73 -12.10 -10.39
C SER A 76 4.93 -13.41 -10.55
N HIS A 77 4.09 -13.50 -11.59
CA HIS A 77 3.31 -14.70 -11.92
C HIS A 77 3.86 -15.43 -13.16
N PRO A 78 3.60 -16.74 -13.29
CA PRO A 78 3.89 -17.51 -14.51
C PRO A 78 3.27 -16.84 -15.75
N PRO A 79 3.92 -16.91 -16.94
CA PRO A 79 3.44 -16.26 -18.16
C PRO A 79 1.96 -16.53 -18.50
N ALA A 80 1.50 -17.76 -18.30
CA ALA A 80 0.12 -18.16 -18.57
C ALA A 80 -0.91 -17.46 -17.68
N GLU A 81 -0.54 -17.04 -16.47
CA GLU A 81 -1.45 -16.44 -15.49
C GLU A 81 -1.53 -14.91 -15.58
N ARG A 82 -0.54 -14.28 -16.23
CA ARG A 82 -0.36 -12.80 -16.21
C ARG A 82 -1.58 -12.04 -16.70
N ALA A 83 -2.19 -12.52 -17.79
CA ALA A 83 -3.40 -11.92 -18.35
C ALA A 83 -4.57 -12.03 -17.37
N GLY A 84 -4.75 -13.20 -16.75
CA GLY A 84 -5.79 -13.44 -15.76
C GLY A 84 -5.64 -12.57 -14.51
N VAL A 85 -4.40 -12.39 -14.02
CA VAL A 85 -4.10 -11.47 -12.91
C VAL A 85 -4.57 -10.06 -13.25
N ARG A 86 -4.15 -9.52 -14.41
CA ARG A 86 -4.57 -8.17 -14.85
C ARG A 86 -6.08 -8.06 -15.02
N GLN A 87 -6.71 -9.08 -15.60
CA GLN A 87 -8.16 -9.10 -15.81
C GLN A 87 -8.95 -9.09 -14.49
N ARG A 88 -8.44 -9.75 -13.43
CA ARG A 88 -9.10 -9.72 -12.11
C ARG A 88 -9.16 -8.30 -11.55
N PHE A 89 -8.05 -7.56 -11.54
CA PHE A 89 -8.08 -6.15 -11.12
C PHE A 89 -8.95 -5.30 -12.04
N ALA A 90 -8.79 -5.49 -13.36
CA ALA A 90 -9.57 -4.80 -14.36
C ALA A 90 -11.06 -5.18 -14.34
N SER A 91 -11.51 -6.20 -13.61
CA SER A 91 -12.92 -6.58 -13.47
C SER A 91 -13.62 -5.82 -12.33
N PHE A 92 -12.86 -5.17 -11.46
CA PHE A 92 -13.39 -4.32 -10.40
C PHE A 92 -14.01 -3.05 -11.02
N ARG A 93 -15.17 -2.63 -10.49
CA ARG A 93 -15.96 -1.49 -11.01
C ARG A 93 -16.43 -0.52 -9.93
N ALA A 94 -16.42 -0.93 -8.68
CA ALA A 94 -16.91 -0.12 -7.57
C ALA A 94 -15.97 1.06 -7.25
N PRO A 95 -16.49 2.16 -6.70
CA PRO A 95 -15.67 3.28 -6.25
C PRO A 95 -14.55 2.88 -5.29
N ILE A 96 -13.37 3.48 -5.51
CA ILE A 96 -12.19 3.32 -4.68
C ILE A 96 -11.84 4.67 -4.06
N LEU A 97 -11.66 4.70 -2.73
CA LEU A 97 -10.97 5.79 -2.05
C LEU A 97 -9.67 5.24 -1.46
N ALA A 98 -8.55 5.69 -2.01
CA ALA A 98 -7.22 5.38 -1.51
C ALA A 98 -6.69 6.52 -0.65
N ILE A 99 -6.33 6.22 0.59
CA ILE A 99 -5.85 7.20 1.56
C ILE A 99 -4.43 6.84 1.93
N THR A 100 -3.56 7.83 1.97
CA THR A 100 -2.22 7.72 2.53
C THR A 100 -1.87 8.98 3.33
N ALA A 101 -0.73 8.96 4.02
CA ALA A 101 -0.20 10.08 4.77
C ALA A 101 1.09 10.61 4.15
N THR A 102 1.36 11.92 4.28
CA THR A 102 2.57 12.57 3.75
C THR A 102 3.85 12.04 4.37
N ASP A 103 3.79 11.52 5.59
CA ASP A 103 4.91 10.93 6.33
C ASP A 103 4.94 9.39 6.24
N ASP A 104 4.17 8.79 5.31
CA ASP A 104 4.29 7.37 4.96
C ASP A 104 5.47 7.13 4.00
N GLU A 105 6.46 6.39 4.47
CA GLU A 105 7.69 6.09 3.72
C GLU A 105 7.50 5.03 2.62
N PHE A 106 6.40 4.27 2.67
CA PHE A 106 6.08 3.15 1.79
C PHE A 106 4.94 3.45 0.83
N ALA A 107 3.79 3.91 1.34
CA ALA A 107 2.59 4.18 0.55
C ALA A 107 2.62 5.60 -0.03
N THR A 108 3.69 5.93 -0.75
CA THR A 108 3.85 7.22 -1.40
C THR A 108 2.87 7.38 -2.57
N GLN A 109 2.71 8.62 -3.06
CA GLN A 109 1.92 8.90 -4.25
C GLN A 109 2.27 8.01 -5.47
N PRO A 110 3.55 7.84 -5.87
CA PRO A 110 3.91 6.89 -6.93
C PRO A 110 3.49 5.43 -6.65
N ALA A 111 3.60 4.98 -5.40
CA ALA A 111 3.26 3.61 -5.01
C ALA A 111 1.74 3.36 -5.07
N LEU A 112 0.93 4.34 -4.66
CA LEU A 112 -0.53 4.33 -4.81
C LEU A 112 -0.95 4.36 -6.27
N ARG A 113 -0.36 5.26 -7.08
CA ARG A 113 -0.64 5.31 -8.53
C ARG A 113 -0.38 3.97 -9.21
N ARG A 114 0.74 3.32 -8.88
CA ARG A 114 1.07 1.98 -9.40
C ARG A 114 0.02 0.94 -9.02
N ALA A 115 -0.46 0.96 -7.77
CA ALA A 115 -1.52 0.05 -7.34
C ALA A 115 -2.83 0.31 -8.09
N LEU A 116 -3.27 1.57 -8.14
CA LEU A 116 -4.54 1.97 -8.74
C LEU A 116 -4.57 1.83 -10.27
N ALA A 117 -3.41 1.87 -10.94
CA ALA A 117 -3.31 1.61 -12.39
C ALA A 117 -3.86 0.23 -12.81
N TYR A 118 -3.89 -0.76 -11.89
CA TYR A 118 -4.50 -2.06 -12.14
C TYR A 118 -6.04 -1.99 -12.14
N TYR A 119 -6.64 -1.06 -11.39
CA TYR A 119 -8.08 -0.86 -11.22
C TYR A 119 -8.66 0.15 -12.22
N HIS A 120 -8.14 0.20 -13.45
CA HIS A 120 -8.46 1.24 -14.45
C HIS A 120 -9.94 1.33 -14.89
N ASN A 121 -10.78 0.37 -14.52
CA ASN A 121 -12.21 0.39 -14.82
C ASN A 121 -13.08 0.81 -13.62
N ALA A 122 -12.47 1.15 -12.48
CA ALA A 122 -13.15 1.64 -11.29
C ALA A 122 -12.93 3.16 -11.13
N PRO A 123 -13.94 3.93 -10.71
CA PRO A 123 -13.74 5.32 -10.34
C PRO A 123 -12.88 5.34 -9.07
N ALA A 124 -11.69 5.94 -9.15
CA ALA A 124 -10.74 5.99 -8.05
C ALA A 124 -10.40 7.43 -7.69
N ALA A 125 -10.49 7.74 -6.40
CA ALA A 125 -9.98 8.95 -5.79
C ALA A 125 -8.83 8.61 -4.86
N ALA A 126 -7.82 9.47 -4.78
CA ALA A 126 -6.73 9.31 -3.83
C ALA A 126 -6.48 10.57 -3.02
N VAL A 127 -6.39 10.39 -1.71
CA VAL A 127 -6.25 11.42 -0.69
C VAL A 127 -4.88 11.27 -0.01
N MET A 128 -4.18 12.39 0.14
CA MET A 128 -2.92 12.48 0.86
C MET A 128 -3.11 13.38 2.08
N LEU A 129 -3.22 12.78 3.26
CA LEU A 129 -3.40 13.50 4.52
C LEU A 129 -2.05 13.94 5.09
N THR A 130 -2.00 15.14 5.65
CA THR A 130 -0.90 15.54 6.53
C THR A 130 -1.23 15.17 7.98
N PRO A 131 -0.23 15.02 8.87
CA PRO A 131 -0.49 14.85 10.29
C PRO A 131 -1.40 15.94 10.89
N GLU A 132 -1.25 17.18 10.43
CA GLU A 132 -2.02 18.34 10.87
C GLU A 132 -3.51 18.24 10.51
N ASP A 133 -3.86 17.63 9.36
CA ASP A 133 -5.26 17.38 8.96
C ASP A 133 -6.03 16.58 10.01
N LEU A 134 -5.30 15.78 10.80
CA LEU A 134 -5.86 14.92 11.85
C LEU A 134 -5.49 15.41 13.26
N GLY A 135 -4.80 16.54 13.39
CA GLY A 135 -4.37 17.10 14.68
C GLY A 135 -3.26 16.33 15.38
N PHE A 136 -2.39 15.64 14.63
CA PHE A 136 -1.25 14.88 15.17
C PHE A 136 0.08 15.39 14.64
N ALA A 137 1.17 15.09 15.35
CA ALA A 137 2.52 15.42 14.92
C ALA A 137 3.10 14.42 13.89
N ASN A 138 2.55 13.20 13.84
CA ASN A 138 2.91 12.16 12.88
C ASN A 138 1.73 11.21 12.65
N ILE A 139 1.74 10.52 11.51
CA ILE A 139 0.86 9.40 11.18
C ILE A 139 1.74 8.18 10.85
N GLY A 140 2.54 8.25 9.79
CA GLY A 140 3.33 7.13 9.29
C GLY A 140 2.47 6.00 8.70
N HIS A 141 3.10 4.88 8.35
CA HIS A 141 2.44 3.84 7.52
C HIS A 141 1.22 3.18 8.18
N PHE A 142 1.33 2.82 9.47
CA PHE A 142 0.25 2.16 10.21
C PHE A 142 -0.52 3.10 11.14
N GLY A 143 -0.17 4.39 11.20
CA GLY A 143 -0.72 5.31 12.19
C GLY A 143 -2.22 5.46 12.13
N LEU A 144 -2.80 5.42 10.93
CA LEU A 144 -4.25 5.54 10.71
C LEU A 144 -5.07 4.39 11.34
N PHE A 145 -4.43 3.29 11.74
CA PHE A 145 -5.05 2.19 12.47
C PHE A 145 -4.88 2.31 14.00
N HIS A 146 -4.22 3.36 14.49
CA HIS A 146 -4.08 3.58 15.93
C HIS A 146 -5.38 4.11 16.54
N ALA A 147 -5.70 3.67 17.77
CA ALA A 147 -6.95 4.03 18.47
C ALA A 147 -7.16 5.54 18.69
N ARG A 148 -6.11 6.36 18.54
CA ARG A 148 -6.22 7.84 18.59
C ARG A 148 -7.10 8.42 17.47
N HIS A 149 -7.33 7.64 16.40
CA HIS A 149 -8.14 8.03 15.24
C HIS A 149 -9.63 7.65 15.36
N ARG A 150 -10.03 7.05 16.50
CA ARG A 150 -11.38 6.51 16.76
C ARG A 150 -12.52 7.52 16.59
N ASP A 151 -12.30 8.79 16.92
CA ASP A 151 -13.36 9.80 16.98
C ASP A 151 -13.30 10.79 15.80
N GLY A 152 -12.34 10.61 14.88
CA GLY A 152 -12.12 11.52 13.74
C GLY A 152 -12.02 10.77 12.41
N PHE A 153 -10.86 10.21 12.13
CA PHE A 153 -10.56 9.55 10.85
C PHE A 153 -11.41 8.27 10.60
N TRP A 154 -11.67 7.44 11.61
CA TRP A 154 -12.50 6.24 11.41
C TRP A 154 -13.97 6.56 11.10
N PRO A 155 -14.66 7.44 11.84
CA PRO A 155 -16.01 7.86 11.48
C PRO A 155 -16.07 8.52 10.09
N ALA A 156 -15.05 9.30 9.72
CA ALA A 156 -14.98 9.94 8.41
C ALA A 156 -14.87 8.92 7.26
N THR A 157 -14.01 7.92 7.40
CA THR A 157 -13.90 6.84 6.40
C THR A 157 -15.11 5.91 6.38
N LEU A 158 -15.77 5.69 7.52
CA LEU A 158 -17.04 4.97 7.59
C LEU A 158 -18.15 5.71 6.83
N ARG A 159 -18.24 7.04 6.97
CA ARG A 159 -19.19 7.85 6.18
C ARG A 159 -18.96 7.69 4.68
N TRP A 160 -17.71 7.68 4.23
CA TRP A 160 -17.42 7.41 2.82
C TRP A 160 -17.89 6.01 2.38
N LEU A 161 -17.64 4.97 3.19
CA LEU A 161 -18.11 3.62 2.89
C LEU A 161 -19.64 3.56 2.78
N LEU A 162 -20.38 4.29 3.62
CA LEU A 162 -21.84 4.30 3.64
C LEU A 162 -22.45 5.22 2.57
N ALA A 163 -21.90 6.40 2.32
CA ALA A 163 -22.53 7.47 1.52
C ALA A 163 -21.69 8.00 0.33
N GLU A 164 -20.46 7.56 0.11
CA GLU A 164 -19.49 8.05 -0.90
C GLU A 164 -19.01 9.50 -0.71
N GLU A 165 -19.44 10.14 0.36
CA GLU A 165 -19.02 11.50 0.67
C GLU A 165 -17.55 11.48 1.10
N ASN A 166 -16.66 11.92 0.21
CA ASN A 166 -15.25 12.06 0.53
C ASN A 166 -15.07 13.21 1.53
N PRO A 167 -14.57 12.95 2.74
CA PRO A 167 -14.43 13.99 3.76
C PRO A 167 -13.21 14.89 3.57
N TRP A 168 -12.34 14.60 2.58
CA TRP A 168 -11.12 15.38 2.29
C TRP A 168 -11.00 15.76 0.79
N PRO A 169 -11.96 16.51 0.22
CA PRO A 169 -11.90 16.91 -1.19
C PRO A 169 -10.67 17.77 -1.52
N GLU A 170 -10.18 18.56 -0.57
CA GLU A 170 -9.01 19.45 -0.69
C GLU A 170 -7.66 18.73 -0.65
N ARG A 171 -7.65 17.44 -0.27
CA ARG A 171 -6.44 16.61 -0.17
C ARG A 171 -6.32 15.59 -1.31
N LEU A 172 -7.15 15.74 -2.35
CA LEU A 172 -7.07 14.92 -3.54
C LEU A 172 -5.77 15.17 -4.32
N PHE A 173 -5.19 14.11 -4.85
CA PHE A 173 -4.07 14.23 -5.80
C PHE A 173 -4.33 13.44 -7.07
N ALA A 174 -3.80 13.96 -8.19
CA ALA A 174 -3.98 13.35 -9.50
C ALA A 174 -3.38 11.93 -9.55
N LEU A 175 -4.10 10.99 -10.13
CA LEU A 175 -3.64 9.61 -10.31
C LEU A 175 -2.79 9.38 -11.57
N GLY A 176 -2.69 10.41 -12.43
CA GLY A 176 -1.95 10.36 -13.69
C GLY A 176 -2.86 10.14 -14.88
#